data_AF-A0A966SIQ2-F1
#
_entry.id   AF-A0A966SIQ2-F1
#
_cell.length_a   1.000
_cell.length_b   1.000
_cell.length_c   1.000
_cell.angle_alpha   90.00
_cell.angle_beta   90.00
_cell.angle_gamma   90.00
#
_symmetry.space_group_name_H-M   'P 1'
#
loop_
_entity.id
_entity.type
_entity.pdbx_description
1 polymer ?
#
loop_
_entity_poly.entity_id
_entity_poly.type
_entity_poly.pdbx_seq_one_letter_code
_entity_poly.pdbx_strand_id
1 'polypeptide(L)'
;MVLARGPIQSRPACEGPLSYEYDFGDSWEHKIPVEKLLAADAVSATVALCLAGARACPPEDCGGVGGYENLLKVLRNRRHPEHASM
;
A
#
# COMPACT_ATOMS: atom_id res chain seq x y z
N MET A 1 -8.08 0.16 -0.05
CA MET A 1 -9.31 0.20 -0.85
C MET A 1 -9.04 0.99 -2.13
N VAL A 2 -8.41 0.34 -3.12
CA VAL A 2 -8.27 0.91 -4.47
C VAL A 2 -9.41 0.32 -5.28
N LEU A 3 -10.41 1.14 -5.60
CA LEU A 3 -11.48 0.73 -6.51
C LEU A 3 -10.95 0.88 -7.94
N ALA A 4 -10.54 -0.23 -8.55
CA ALA A 4 -10.27 -0.26 -9.99
C ALA A 4 -11.59 -0.11 -10.75
N ARG A 5 -11.77 1.01 -11.46
CA ARG A 5 -12.92 1.26 -12.34
C ARG A 5 -12.41 1.29 -13.79
N GLY A 6 -12.57 0.18 -14.49
CA GLY A 6 -12.22 0.04 -15.91
C GLY A 6 -13.46 -0.26 -16.76
N PRO A 7 -13.38 -0.12 -18.09
CA PRO A 7 -14.47 -0.51 -18.98
C PRO A 7 -14.70 -2.02 -18.84
N ILE A 8 -15.87 -2.39 -18.30
CA ILE A 8 -16.25 -3.80 -18.16
C ILE A 8 -16.60 -4.31 -19.57
N GLN A 9 -15.67 -5.02 -20.21
CA GLN A 9 -16.01 -5.89 -21.35
C GLN A 9 -15.78 -7.38 -21.07
N SER A 10 -15.20 -7.75 -19.93
CA SER A 10 -15.15 -9.14 -19.47
C SER A 10 -14.76 -9.23 -18.01
N ARG A 11 -15.30 -10.24 -17.31
CA ARG A 11 -14.90 -10.59 -15.93
C ARG A 11 -13.43 -11.04 -15.96
N PRO A 12 -12.55 -10.57 -15.06
CA PRO A 12 -11.18 -11.07 -15.00
C PRO A 12 -11.18 -12.59 -14.80
N ALA A 13 -10.31 -13.30 -15.54
CA ALA A 13 -10.25 -14.77 -15.53
C ALA A 13 -9.77 -15.34 -14.19
N CYS A 14 -9.06 -14.54 -13.40
CA CYS A 14 -8.59 -14.85 -12.07
C CYS A 14 -9.42 -14.08 -11.03
N GLU A 15 -10.25 -14.79 -10.28
CA GLU A 15 -10.88 -14.26 -9.07
C GLU A 15 -9.89 -14.44 -7.91
N GLY A 16 -9.15 -13.39 -7.57
CA GLY A 16 -8.21 -13.42 -6.45
C GLY A 16 -7.57 -12.06 -6.17
N PRO A 17 -7.04 -11.84 -4.96
CA PRO A 17 -6.27 -10.65 -4.65
C PRO A 17 -4.98 -10.62 -5.47
N LEU A 18 -4.56 -9.43 -5.90
CA LEU A 18 -3.25 -9.24 -6.50
C LEU A 18 -2.22 -9.01 -5.39
N SER A 19 -1.05 -9.63 -5.53
CA SER A 19 0.13 -9.30 -4.73
C SER A 19 1.06 -8.44 -5.57
N TYR A 20 1.62 -7.41 -4.96
CA TYR A 20 2.60 -6.52 -5.58
C TYR A 20 3.79 -6.37 -4.64
N GLU A 21 4.96 -6.79 -5.09
CA GLU A 21 6.21 -6.54 -4.39
C GLU A 21 6.83 -5.24 -4.91
N TYR A 22 7.13 -4.35 -3.99
CA TYR A 22 7.78 -3.07 -4.22
C TYR A 22 9.14 -3.06 -3.52
N ASP A 23 10.14 -2.47 -4.19
CA ASP A 23 11.52 -2.39 -3.73
C ASP A 23 12.10 -3.75 -3.31
N PHE A 24 12.82 -4.40 -4.23
CA PHE A 24 13.42 -5.72 -3.99
C PHE A 24 14.57 -5.71 -2.95
N GLY A 25 15.00 -4.55 -2.47
CA GLY A 25 15.91 -4.45 -1.32
C GLY A 25 15.18 -4.72 -0.01
N ASP A 26 14.06 -4.04 0.19
CA ASP A 26 13.24 -4.09 1.41
C ASP A 26 12.08 -5.10 1.36
N SER A 27 11.76 -5.60 0.16
CA SER A 27 10.69 -6.56 -0.14
C SER A 27 9.33 -6.18 0.45
N TRP A 28 8.86 -4.97 0.16
CA TRP A 28 7.53 -4.52 0.57
C TRP A 28 6.44 -5.25 -0.20
N GLU A 29 5.63 -6.07 0.51
CA GLU A 29 4.50 -6.77 -0.10
C GLU A 29 3.17 -5.99 0.11
N HIS A 30 2.55 -5.59 -1.00
CA HIS A 30 1.22 -5.00 -1.04
C HIS A 30 0.18 -6.03 -1.49
N LYS A 31 -0.89 -6.18 -0.69
CA LYS A 31 -2.07 -6.96 -1.04
C LYS A 31 -3.15 -6.03 -1.59
N ILE A 32 -3.56 -6.27 -2.82
CA ILE A 32 -4.51 -5.43 -3.56
C ILE A 32 -5.75 -6.27 -3.88
N PRO A 33 -6.74 -6.33 -2.96
CA PRO A 33 -7.99 -7.01 -3.23
C PRO A 33 -8.87 -6.20 -4.18
N VAL A 34 -9.55 -6.89 -5.09
CA VAL A 34 -10.63 -6.29 -5.88
C VAL A 34 -11.91 -6.33 -5.06
N GLU A 35 -12.27 -5.20 -4.47
CA GLU A 35 -13.45 -5.14 -3.59
C GLU A 35 -14.77 -5.06 -4.36
N LYS A 36 -14.79 -4.31 -5.48
CA LYS A 36 -15.98 -4.13 -6.31
C LYS A 36 -15.61 -3.74 -7.73
N LEU A 37 -16.28 -4.36 -8.71
CA LEU A 37 -16.27 -3.93 -10.11
C LEU A 37 -17.41 -2.94 -10.33
N LEU A 38 -17.10 -1.80 -10.93
CA LEU A 38 -18.05 -0.74 -11.23
C LEU A 38 -17.96 -0.38 -12.71
N ALA A 39 -19.09 -0.04 -13.32
CA ALA A 39 -19.10 0.52 -14.66
C ALA A 39 -18.31 1.83 -14.66
N ALA A 40 -17.36 1.96 -15.58
CA ALA A 40 -16.58 3.17 -15.72
C ALA A 40 -17.45 4.30 -16.28
N ASP A 41 -17.35 5.49 -15.70
CA ASP A 41 -17.73 6.74 -16.36
C ASP A 41 -16.48 7.34 -17.04
N ALA A 42 -16.68 8.21 -18.03
CA ALA A 42 -15.59 8.70 -18.90
C ALA A 42 -14.45 9.41 -18.13
N VAL A 43 -14.70 9.90 -16.91
CA VAL A 43 -13.73 10.61 -16.08
C VAL A 43 -12.96 9.65 -15.18
N SER A 44 -13.63 8.65 -14.57
CA SER A 44 -12.98 7.65 -13.71
C SER A 44 -12.21 6.58 -14.48
N ALA A 45 -12.43 6.44 -15.79
CA ALA A 45 -11.74 5.48 -16.63
C ALA A 45 -10.25 5.83 -16.89
N THR A 46 -9.83 7.07 -16.64
CA THR A 46 -8.50 7.56 -17.03
C THR A 46 -7.53 7.77 -15.86
N VAL A 47 -8.01 7.77 -14.61
CA VAL A 47 -7.17 8.05 -13.43
C VAL A 47 -7.57 7.21 -12.22
N ALA A 48 -6.59 6.84 -11.40
CA ALA A 48 -6.82 6.24 -10.10
C ALA A 48 -7.17 7.32 -9.06
N LEU A 49 -8.22 7.11 -8.28
CA LEU A 49 -8.65 8.02 -7.21
C LEU A 49 -8.45 7.36 -5.85
N CYS A 50 -7.71 8.02 -4.96
CA CYS A 50 -7.61 7.61 -3.56
C CYS A 50 -8.84 8.11 -2.80
N LEU A 51 -9.74 7.18 -2.46
CA LEU A 51 -10.98 7.50 -1.76
C LEU A 51 -10.84 7.48 -0.23
N ALA A 52 -9.87 6.72 0.28
CA ALA A 52 -9.61 6.56 1.70
C ALA A 52 -8.19 6.03 1.94
N GLY A 53 -7.65 6.33 3.12
CA GLY A 53 -6.36 5.84 3.59
C GLY A 53 -6.21 6.06 5.09
N ALA A 54 -5.30 5.32 5.72
CA ALA A 54 -4.99 5.48 7.13
C ALA A 54 -3.54 5.12 7.41
N ARG A 55 -2.97 5.78 8.42
CA ARG A 55 -1.54 5.74 8.80
C ARG A 55 -0.63 6.36 7.73
N ALA A 56 0.58 6.72 8.15
CA ALA A 56 1.64 7.10 7.23
C ALA A 56 2.23 5.84 6.58
N CYS A 57 2.72 5.97 5.35
CA CYS A 57 3.56 4.92 4.75
C CYS A 57 4.88 4.81 5.52
N PRO A 58 5.49 3.61 5.58
CA PRO A 58 6.88 3.47 6.01
C PRO A 58 7.80 4.39 5.18
N PRO A 59 8.85 4.96 5.78
CA PRO A 59 9.89 5.65 5.02
C PRO A 59 10.56 4.70 4.02
N GLU A 60 10.99 5.22 2.88
CA GLU A 60 11.84 4.49 1.93
C GLU A 60 13.15 4.07 2.60
N ASP A 61 13.72 2.96 2.14
CA ASP A 61 15.01 2.41 2.58
C ASP A 61 15.11 2.20 4.11
N CYS A 62 13.99 1.97 4.80
CA CYS A 62 14.00 1.79 6.25
C CYS A 62 14.32 0.35 6.69
N GLY A 63 14.59 -0.56 5.74
CA GLY A 63 14.95 -1.96 6.00
C GLY A 63 13.73 -2.88 6.05
N GLY A 64 12.72 -2.58 5.22
CA GLY A 64 11.52 -3.39 5.10
C GLY A 64 10.66 -3.39 6.38
N VAL A 65 9.82 -4.42 6.50
CA VAL A 65 8.89 -4.55 7.63
C VAL A 65 9.62 -4.54 8.97
N GLY A 66 10.72 -5.29 9.08
CA GLY A 66 11.48 -5.38 10.33
C GLY A 66 12.15 -4.07 10.73
N GLY A 67 12.70 -3.34 9.76
CA GLY A 67 13.32 -2.04 9.98
C GLY A 67 12.30 -0.98 10.40
N TYR A 68 11.14 -0.93 9.76
CA TYR A 68 10.04 -0.05 10.15
C TYR A 68 9.50 -0.37 11.55
N GLU A 69 9.37 -1.64 11.92
CA GLU A 69 8.99 -2.03 13.28
C GLU A 69 10.01 -1.56 14.32
N ASN A 70 11.31 -1.64 14.02
CA ASN A 70 12.34 -1.13 14.89
C ASN A 70 12.24 0.39 15.03
N LEU A 71 12.08 1.11 13.92
CA LEU A 71 11.89 2.56 13.91
C LEU A 71 10.72 2.97 14.82
N LEU A 72 9.57 2.32 14.69
CA LEU A 72 8.41 2.61 15.56
C LEU A 72 8.70 2.32 17.04
N LYS A 73 9.44 1.26 17.36
CA LYS A 73 9.84 0.94 18.75
C LYS A 73 10.74 2.05 19.33
N VAL A 74 11.72 2.51 18.56
CA VAL A 74 12.64 3.59 18.96
C VAL A 74 11.85 4.88 19.18
N LEU A 75 11.06 5.31 18.20
CA LEU A 75 10.27 6.56 18.26
C LEU A 75 9.23 6.58 19.38
N ARG A 76 8.71 5.42 19.78
CA ARG A 76 7.74 5.34 20.89
C ARG A 76 8.38 5.53 22.26
N ASN A 77 9.67 5.25 22.40
CA ASN A 77 10.39 5.34 23.66
C ASN A 77 11.36 6.53 23.67
N ARG A 78 10.94 7.65 24.25
CA ARG A 78 11.76 8.88 24.39
C ARG A 78 13.07 8.71 25.15
N ARG A 79 13.23 7.60 25.89
CA ARG A 79 14.47 7.25 26.62
C ARG A 79 15.31 6.23 25.88
N HIS A 80 14.89 5.79 24.69
CA HIS A 80 15.70 4.89 23.88
C HIS A 80 16.98 5.63 23.47
N PRO A 81 18.17 5.00 23.57
CA PRO A 81 19.43 5.64 23.22
C PRO A 81 19.42 6.25 21.81
N GLU A 82 18.77 5.57 20.87
CA GLU A 82 18.68 6.00 19.46
C GLU A 82 17.53 6.97 19.18
N HIS A 83 16.66 7.30 20.14
CA HIS A 83 15.52 8.19 19.88
C HIS A 83 15.97 9.61 19.52
N ALA A 84 17.10 10.08 20.05
CA ALA A 84 17.60 11.43 19.74
C ALA A 84 18.22 11.54 18.34
N SER A 85 18.59 10.42 17.72
CA SER A 85 19.20 10.34 16.40
C SER A 85 18.23 9.98 15.27
N MET A 86 16.93 9.87 15.60
CA MET A 86 15.84 9.53 14.67
C MET A 86 14.94 10.74 14.41
#